data_AF-A0A6P6Y5J2-F1
#
_entry.id   AF-A0A6P6Y5J2-F1
#
_cell.length_a   1.000
_cell.length_b   1.000
_cell.length_c   1.000
_cell.angle_alpha   90.00
_cell.angle_beta   90.00
_cell.angle_gamma   90.00
#
_symmetry.space_group_name_H-M   'P 1'
#
loop_
_entity.id
_entity.type
_entity.pdbx_description
1 polymer ?
#
loop_
_entity_poly.entity_id
_entity_poly.type
_entity_poly.pdbx_seq_one_letter_code
_entity_poly.pdbx_strand_id
1 'polypeptide(L)'
;MIIIHFWDIYIVFWVYYENGITSTQLIFSIILILSMGFHIEFMFCDLLIGTLFIAFCTKYLELRSKQTLKFIKRNHRTKRITMMKWNHIHQDYVDIYQQTKLKNKTISFILYNLELISKIASISACVFYSRQINMGVYNSIIIGAMLSVFVYITGIYSQLTYLPEYNHQCCQLLLKWMAKQSIKSKTKISKQLIYASIKSNLFLQTMSRNKFGFHCGHLFFITKFKVVELIMMNIPLILLFYKKI
;
A
#
# COMPACT_ATOMS: atom_id res chain seq x y z
N MET A 1 -19.09 2.32 17.72
CA MET A 1 -19.74 0.99 17.73
C MET A 1 -20.67 0.79 18.91
N ILE A 2 -20.31 1.24 20.12
CA ILE A 2 -21.18 1.19 21.31
C ILE A 2 -22.64 1.64 21.06
N ILE A 3 -22.85 2.79 20.40
CA ILE A 3 -24.21 3.31 20.09
C ILE A 3 -24.99 2.37 19.15
N ILE A 4 -24.30 1.71 18.21
CA ILE A 4 -24.90 0.78 17.26
C ILE A 4 -25.37 -0.49 18.00
N HIS A 5 -24.55 -1.01 18.93
CA HIS A 5 -24.94 -2.15 19.75
C HIS A 5 -26.15 -1.87 20.65
N PHE A 6 -26.24 -0.67 21.21
CA PHE A 6 -27.45 -0.26 21.95
C PHE A 6 -28.68 -0.21 21.06
N TRP A 7 -28.54 0.27 19.82
CA TRP A 7 -29.64 0.33 18.86
C TRP A 7 -30.09 -1.07 18.42
N ASP A 8 -29.16 -1.99 18.15
CA ASP A 8 -29.47 -3.37 17.75
C ASP A 8 -30.20 -4.13 18.86
N ILE A 9 -29.74 -3.98 20.11
CA ILE A 9 -30.42 -4.55 21.29
C ILE A 9 -31.81 -3.93 21.45
N TYR A 10 -31.95 -2.62 21.26
CA TYR A 10 -33.25 -1.94 21.32
C TYR A 10 -34.24 -2.48 20.27
N ILE A 11 -33.81 -2.70 19.04
CA ILE A 11 -34.65 -3.28 17.98
C ILE A 11 -35.16 -4.67 18.38
N VAL A 12 -34.30 -5.51 18.96
CA VAL A 12 -34.67 -6.86 19.39
C VAL A 12 -35.70 -6.83 20.53
N PHE A 13 -35.55 -5.91 21.48
CA PHE A 13 -36.54 -5.67 22.52
C PHE A 13 -37.87 -5.15 21.95
N TRP A 14 -37.81 -4.26 20.96
CA TRP A 14 -39.01 -3.76 20.27
C TRP A 14 -39.77 -4.89 19.59
N VAL A 15 -39.08 -5.76 18.84
CA VAL A 15 -39.69 -6.92 18.15
C VAL A 15 -40.31 -7.90 19.14
N TYR A 16 -39.72 -8.07 20.33
CA TYR A 16 -40.31 -8.87 21.40
C TYR A 16 -41.59 -8.24 21.96
N TYR A 17 -41.60 -6.93 22.15
CA TYR A 17 -42.78 -6.21 22.66
C TYR A 17 -43.97 -6.28 21.70
N GLU A 18 -43.70 -6.31 20.40
CA GLU A 18 -44.69 -6.54 19.32
C GLU A 18 -45.12 -8.01 19.18
N ASN A 19 -44.76 -8.89 20.13
CA ASN A 19 -45.01 -10.34 20.10
C ASN A 19 -44.45 -11.06 18.86
N GLY A 20 -43.44 -10.49 18.19
CA GLY A 20 -42.82 -11.09 17.01
C GLY A 20 -41.89 -12.27 17.31
N ILE A 21 -41.39 -12.38 18.55
CA ILE A 21 -40.48 -13.44 19.00
C ILE A 21 -40.82 -13.91 20.41
N THR A 22 -40.50 -15.17 20.72
CA THR A 22 -40.64 -15.76 22.06
C THR A 22 -39.52 -15.31 23.01
N SER A 23 -39.73 -15.47 24.32
CA SER A 23 -38.72 -15.17 25.36
C SER A 23 -37.40 -15.93 25.14
N THR A 24 -37.47 -17.19 24.73
CA THR A 24 -36.28 -17.98 24.40
C THR A 24 -35.54 -17.43 23.19
N GLN A 25 -36.27 -17.04 22.13
CA GLN A 25 -35.68 -16.44 20.93
C GLN A 25 -35.07 -15.05 21.22
N LEU A 26 -35.66 -14.27 22.13
CA LEU A 26 -35.10 -13.00 22.58
C LEU A 26 -33.70 -13.19 23.18
N ILE A 27 -33.56 -14.12 24.13
CA ILE A 27 -32.27 -14.41 24.80
C ILE A 27 -31.22 -14.85 23.78
N PHE A 28 -31.56 -15.79 22.90
CA PHE A 28 -30.62 -16.24 21.86
C PHE A 28 -30.25 -15.13 20.88
N SER A 29 -31.19 -14.27 20.50
CA SER A 29 -30.94 -13.16 19.58
C SER A 29 -29.99 -12.13 20.18
N ILE A 30 -30.16 -11.78 21.47
CA ILE A 30 -29.26 -10.86 22.18
C ILE A 30 -27.84 -11.45 22.25
N ILE A 31 -27.71 -12.74 22.61
CA ILE A 31 -26.40 -13.41 22.66
C ILE A 31 -25.72 -13.41 21.29
N LEU A 32 -26.47 -13.71 20.23
CA LEU A 32 -25.94 -13.72 18.86
C LEU A 32 -25.50 -12.33 18.40
N ILE A 33 -26.28 -11.29 18.66
CA ILE A 33 -25.95 -9.90 18.28
C ILE A 33 -24.73 -9.40 19.03
N LEU A 34 -24.63 -9.68 20.33
CA LEU A 34 -23.43 -9.33 21.12
C LEU A 34 -22.19 -10.05 20.56
N SER A 35 -22.29 -11.36 20.31
CA SER A 35 -21.20 -12.16 19.75
C SER A 35 -20.75 -11.62 18.38
N MET A 36 -21.70 -11.39 17.47
CA MET A 36 -21.42 -10.82 16.16
C MET A 36 -20.81 -9.42 16.26
N GLY A 37 -21.29 -8.61 17.19
CA GLY A 37 -20.76 -7.28 17.48
C GLY A 37 -19.29 -7.30 17.90
N PHE A 38 -18.96 -8.12 18.90
CA PHE A 38 -17.57 -8.31 19.32
C PHE A 38 -16.67 -8.82 18.20
N HIS A 39 -17.15 -9.75 17.36
CA HIS A 39 -16.40 -10.23 16.21
C HIS A 39 -16.13 -9.13 15.18
N ILE A 40 -17.11 -8.26 14.89
CA ILE A 40 -16.93 -7.13 13.96
C ILE A 40 -15.94 -6.12 14.55
N GLU A 41 -16.06 -5.78 15.84
CA GLU A 41 -15.14 -4.88 16.53
C GLU A 41 -13.70 -5.41 16.49
N PHE A 42 -13.52 -6.69 16.77
CA PHE A 42 -12.22 -7.35 16.72
C PHE A 42 -11.61 -7.30 15.31
N MET A 43 -12.39 -7.67 14.28
CA MET A 43 -11.93 -7.63 12.89
C MET A 43 -11.58 -6.20 12.43
N PHE A 44 -12.34 -5.19 12.90
CA PHE A 44 -12.06 -3.80 12.60
C PHE A 44 -10.75 -3.33 13.27
N CYS A 45 -10.53 -3.69 14.53
CA CYS A 45 -9.29 -3.43 15.25
C CYS A 45 -8.08 -4.10 14.56
N ASP A 46 -8.21 -5.35 14.15
CA ASP A 46 -7.16 -6.07 13.42
C ASP A 46 -6.82 -5.39 12.08
N LEU A 47 -7.84 -4.91 11.36
CA LEU A 47 -7.64 -4.16 10.12
C LEU A 47 -6.91 -2.82 10.37
N LEU A 48 -7.26 -2.10 11.45
CA LEU A 48 -6.57 -0.88 11.85
C LEU A 48 -5.10 -1.15 12.25
N ILE A 49 -4.85 -2.19 13.04
CA ILE A 49 -3.49 -2.58 13.43
C ILE A 49 -2.68 -2.98 12.19
N GLY A 50 -3.27 -3.77 11.29
CA GLY A 50 -2.62 -4.19 10.04
C GLY A 50 -2.25 -3.00 9.15
N THR A 51 -3.14 -2.01 9.03
CA THR A 51 -2.87 -0.81 8.23
C THR A 51 -1.82 0.10 8.86
N LEU A 52 -1.83 0.28 10.18
CA LEU A 52 -0.77 0.97 10.92
C LEU A 52 0.58 0.27 10.76
N PHE A 53 0.60 -1.07 10.81
CA PHE A 53 1.82 -1.85 10.58
C PHE A 53 2.37 -1.67 9.17
N ILE A 54 1.51 -1.66 8.14
CA ILE A 54 1.91 -1.35 6.76
C ILE A 54 2.50 0.05 6.69
N ALA A 55 1.80 1.07 7.20
CA ALA A 55 2.26 2.46 7.19
C ALA A 55 3.61 2.64 7.91
N PHE A 56 3.80 1.98 9.05
CA PHE A 56 5.06 1.98 9.77
C PHE A 56 6.19 1.33 8.95
N CYS A 57 5.94 0.14 8.41
CA CYS A 57 6.92 -0.60 7.63
C CYS A 57 7.35 0.15 6.37
N THR A 58 6.40 0.74 5.65
CA THR A 58 6.67 1.53 4.45
C THR A 58 7.46 2.78 4.81
N LYS A 59 7.07 3.50 5.88
CA LYS A 59 7.76 4.71 6.29
C LYS A 59 9.19 4.44 6.76
N TYR A 60 9.39 3.35 7.48
CA TYR A 60 10.72 2.91 7.90
C TYR A 60 11.64 2.63 6.69
N LEU A 61 11.16 1.83 5.73
CA LEU A 61 11.94 1.51 4.52
C LEU A 61 12.15 2.74 3.62
N GLU A 62 11.17 3.63 3.57
CA GLU A 62 11.26 4.93 2.88
C GLU A 62 12.41 5.77 3.46
N LEU A 63 12.45 5.91 4.79
CA LEU A 63 13.48 6.67 5.49
C LEU A 63 14.87 6.10 5.25
N ARG A 64 15.06 4.77 5.35
CA ARG A 64 16.35 4.13 5.03
C ARG A 64 16.75 4.36 3.57
N SER A 65 15.83 4.17 2.63
CA SER A 65 16.11 4.40 1.20
C SER A 65 16.51 5.86 0.92
N LYS A 66 15.84 6.81 1.59
CA LYS A 66 16.15 8.25 1.52
C LYS A 66 17.52 8.58 2.11
N GLN A 67 17.91 7.94 3.21
CA GLN A 67 19.25 8.10 3.80
C GLN A 67 20.33 7.61 2.84
N THR A 68 20.18 6.41 2.26
CA THR A 68 21.11 5.88 1.25
C THR A 68 21.20 6.81 0.04
N LEU A 69 20.06 7.32 -0.45
CA LEU A 69 20.05 8.30 -1.54
C LEU A 69 20.78 9.60 -1.20
N LYS A 70 20.57 10.15 0.01
CA LYS A 70 21.28 11.35 0.49
C LYS A 70 22.79 11.11 0.55
N PHE A 71 23.22 9.95 1.04
CA PHE A 71 24.63 9.57 1.07
C PHE A 71 25.24 9.51 -0.33
N ILE A 72 24.56 8.88 -1.28
CA ILE A 72 24.97 8.83 -2.69
C ILE A 72 25.05 10.25 -3.29
N LYS A 73 24.02 11.08 -3.08
CA LYS A 73 24.00 12.47 -3.59
C LYS A 73 25.16 13.31 -3.04
N ARG A 74 25.48 13.20 -1.75
CA ARG A 74 26.60 13.91 -1.12
C ARG A 74 27.95 13.48 -1.70
N ASN A 75 28.15 12.17 -1.88
CA ASN A 75 29.39 11.64 -2.44
C ASN A 75 29.51 11.88 -3.96
N HIS A 76 28.40 11.93 -4.69
CA HIS A 76 28.38 12.27 -6.10
C HIS A 76 28.83 13.73 -6.33
N ARG A 77 28.39 14.67 -5.49
CA ARG A 77 28.83 16.09 -5.55
C ARG A 77 30.33 16.25 -5.31
N THR A 78 30.88 15.49 -4.36
CA THR A 78 32.30 15.56 -3.98
C THR A 78 33.23 14.76 -4.89
N LYS A 79 32.71 14.09 -5.93
CA LYS A 79 33.45 13.23 -6.88
C LYS A 79 34.31 12.14 -6.21
N ARG A 80 34.05 11.79 -4.94
CA ARG A 80 34.95 10.95 -4.11
C ARG A 80 34.21 9.78 -3.47
N ILE A 81 33.91 8.76 -4.28
CA ILE A 81 33.49 7.43 -3.81
C ILE A 81 34.73 6.53 -3.86
N THR A 82 35.22 6.15 -2.68
CA THR A 82 36.27 5.14 -2.55
C THR A 82 35.65 3.74 -2.62
N MET A 83 36.47 2.72 -2.89
CA MET A 83 36.01 1.33 -2.93
C MET A 83 35.33 0.88 -1.63
N MET A 84 35.78 1.37 -0.47
CA MET A 84 35.12 1.13 0.82
C MET A 84 33.71 1.74 0.88
N LYS A 85 33.51 2.97 0.40
CA LYS A 85 32.19 3.60 0.33
C LYS A 85 31.26 2.88 -0.63
N TRP A 86 31.78 2.33 -1.73
CA TRP A 86 31.01 1.52 -2.66
C TRP A 86 30.51 0.22 -2.02
N ASN A 87 31.38 -0.49 -1.28
CA ASN A 87 30.98 -1.69 -0.57
C ASN A 87 29.88 -1.40 0.47
N HIS A 88 29.96 -0.29 1.17
CA HIS A 88 28.92 0.14 2.11
C HIS A 88 27.58 0.41 1.41
N ILE A 89 27.58 1.16 0.30
CA ILE A 89 26.37 1.40 -0.51
C ILE A 89 25.76 0.08 -1.01
N HIS A 90 26.60 -0.84 -1.48
CA HIS A 90 26.15 -2.14 -1.97
C HIS A 90 25.53 -2.97 -0.84
N GLN A 91 26.18 -3.07 0.32
CA GLN A 91 25.66 -3.80 1.48
C GLN A 91 24.34 -3.22 1.98
N ASP A 92 24.27 -1.89 2.16
CA ASP A 92 23.06 -1.21 2.60
C ASP A 92 21.89 -1.44 1.62
N TYR A 93 22.16 -1.36 0.32
CA TYR A 93 21.12 -1.60 -0.68
C TYR A 93 20.60 -3.04 -0.64
N VAL A 94 21.52 -4.02 -0.58
CA VAL A 94 21.16 -5.44 -0.54
C VAL A 94 20.34 -5.75 0.71
N ASP A 95 20.73 -5.21 1.86
CA ASP A 95 19.98 -5.36 3.12
C ASP A 95 18.56 -4.77 3.00
N ILE A 96 18.42 -3.53 2.54
CA ILE A 96 17.09 -2.92 2.35
C ILE A 96 16.25 -3.71 1.35
N TYR A 97 16.85 -4.19 0.25
CA TYR A 97 16.17 -5.01 -0.74
C TYR A 97 15.69 -6.34 -0.16
N GLN A 98 16.54 -7.02 0.61
CA GLN A 98 16.20 -8.27 1.27
C GLN A 98 15.07 -8.08 2.28
N GLN A 99 15.14 -7.04 3.12
CA GLN A 99 14.07 -6.69 4.05
C GLN A 99 12.75 -6.37 3.34
N THR A 100 12.82 -5.62 2.24
CA THR A 100 11.65 -5.31 1.41
C THR A 100 11.04 -6.57 0.81
N LYS A 101 11.86 -7.48 0.27
CA LYS A 101 11.42 -8.74 -0.34
C LYS A 101 10.75 -9.67 0.69
N LEU A 102 11.30 -9.74 1.91
CA LEU A 102 10.71 -10.51 3.01
C LEU A 102 9.34 -9.94 3.40
N LYS A 103 9.28 -8.63 3.68
CA LYS A 103 8.02 -7.95 4.05
C LYS A 103 6.99 -7.98 2.93
N ASN A 104 7.43 -7.97 1.66
CA ASN A 104 6.54 -8.04 0.53
C ASN A 104 5.68 -9.31 0.54
N LYS A 105 6.17 -10.46 1.02
CA LYS A 105 5.33 -11.67 1.07
C LYS A 105 4.06 -11.46 1.90
N THR A 106 4.20 -10.88 3.09
CA THR A 106 3.07 -10.63 4.00
C THR A 106 2.24 -9.43 3.55
N ILE A 107 2.90 -8.30 3.26
CA ILE A 107 2.21 -7.07 2.85
C ILE A 107 1.45 -7.27 1.53
N SER A 108 2.00 -8.06 0.60
CA SER A 108 1.36 -8.32 -0.68
C SER A 108 0.02 -9.04 -0.55
N PHE A 109 -0.06 -10.01 0.37
CA PHE A 109 -1.31 -10.70 0.68
C PHE A 109 -2.33 -9.75 1.33
N ILE A 110 -1.90 -8.92 2.28
CA ILE A 110 -2.79 -7.94 2.93
C ILE A 110 -3.34 -6.94 1.90
N LEU A 111 -2.47 -6.39 1.05
CA LEU A 111 -2.86 -5.44 0.00
C LEU A 111 -3.85 -6.05 -1.00
N TYR A 112 -3.70 -7.33 -1.33
CA TYR A 112 -4.66 -8.03 -2.17
C TYR A 112 -6.06 -8.10 -1.53
N ASN A 113 -6.14 -8.44 -0.25
CA ASN A 113 -7.42 -8.46 0.46
C ASN A 113 -8.05 -7.07 0.55
N LEU A 114 -7.25 -6.03 0.82
CA LEU A 114 -7.71 -4.65 0.83
C LEU A 114 -8.23 -4.19 -0.54
N GLU A 115 -7.57 -4.60 -1.64
CA GLU A 115 -8.05 -4.34 -3.00
C GLU A 115 -9.41 -4.99 -3.25
N LEU A 116 -9.57 -6.26 -2.88
CA LEU A 116 -10.84 -6.97 -3.02
C LEU A 116 -11.96 -6.27 -2.24
N ILE A 117 -11.71 -5.90 -0.98
CA ILE A 117 -12.67 -5.16 -0.16
C ILE A 117 -13.06 -3.85 -0.84
N SER A 118 -12.08 -3.10 -1.35
CA SER A 118 -12.34 -1.85 -2.07
C SER A 118 -13.20 -2.05 -3.32
N LYS A 119 -12.97 -3.13 -4.08
CA LYS A 119 -13.74 -3.43 -5.30
C LYS A 119 -15.15 -3.89 -4.98
N ILE A 120 -15.32 -4.75 -3.98
CA ILE A 120 -16.65 -5.17 -3.49
C ILE A 120 -17.43 -3.95 -2.99
N ALA A 121 -16.80 -3.07 -2.19
CA ALA A 121 -17.44 -1.85 -1.70
C ALA A 121 -17.87 -0.92 -2.86
N SER A 122 -17.02 -0.77 -3.88
CA SER A 122 -17.31 0.07 -5.04
C SER A 122 -18.45 -0.49 -5.89
N ILE A 123 -18.48 -1.81 -6.12
CA ILE A 123 -19.57 -2.49 -6.85
C ILE A 123 -20.87 -2.36 -6.07
N SER A 124 -20.85 -2.63 -4.76
CA SER A 124 -22.01 -2.49 -3.88
C SER A 124 -22.54 -1.06 -3.86
N ALA A 125 -21.68 -0.05 -3.80
CA ALA A 125 -22.08 1.36 -3.89
C ALA A 125 -22.79 1.65 -5.21
N CYS A 126 -22.27 1.12 -6.31
CA CYS A 126 -22.84 1.26 -7.65
C CYS A 126 -24.24 0.62 -7.76
N VAL A 127 -24.38 -0.62 -7.28
CA VAL A 127 -25.65 -1.35 -7.27
C VAL A 127 -26.66 -0.69 -6.34
N PHE A 128 -26.21 -0.22 -5.18
CA PHE A 128 -27.07 0.50 -4.24
C PHE A 128 -27.61 1.79 -4.87
N TYR A 129 -26.73 2.59 -5.48
CA TYR A 129 -27.11 3.84 -6.14
C TYR A 129 -28.01 3.66 -7.37
N SER A 130 -27.79 2.61 -8.17
CA SER A 130 -28.63 2.37 -9.35
C SER A 130 -30.09 2.12 -8.96
N ARG A 131 -30.32 1.43 -7.83
CA ARG A 131 -31.66 1.12 -7.30
C ARG A 131 -32.33 2.28 -6.56
N GLN A 132 -31.60 3.32 -6.17
CA GLN A 132 -32.21 4.47 -5.51
C GLN A 132 -32.98 5.35 -6.51
N ILE A 133 -34.24 5.64 -6.16
CA ILE A 133 -35.12 6.56 -6.91
C ILE A 133 -34.85 8.00 -6.48
N ASN A 134 -34.76 8.27 -5.17
CA ASN A 134 -34.41 9.58 -4.60
C ASN A 134 -33.18 9.48 -3.70
N MET A 135 -32.28 10.45 -3.80
CA MET A 135 -31.05 10.53 -3.01
C MET A 135 -31.27 11.39 -1.75
N GLY A 136 -31.67 10.74 -0.66
CA GLY A 136 -31.71 11.36 0.67
C GLY A 136 -30.33 11.46 1.33
N VAL A 137 -30.23 12.25 2.40
CA VAL A 137 -28.97 12.45 3.17
C VAL A 137 -28.36 11.13 3.65
N TYR A 138 -29.18 10.22 4.19
CA TYR A 138 -28.71 8.91 4.67
C TYR A 138 -28.14 8.04 3.53
N ASN A 139 -28.79 8.00 2.37
CA ASN A 139 -28.32 7.25 1.21
C ASN A 139 -26.98 7.79 0.70
N SER A 140 -26.83 9.12 0.69
CA SER A 140 -25.58 9.79 0.33
C SER A 140 -24.45 9.49 1.31
N ILE A 141 -24.74 9.43 2.61
CA ILE A 141 -23.74 9.07 3.64
C ILE A 141 -23.26 7.63 3.43
N ILE A 142 -24.16 6.68 3.17
CA ILE A 142 -23.79 5.27 2.94
C ILE A 142 -22.89 5.14 1.71
N ILE A 143 -23.25 5.78 0.60
CA ILE A 143 -22.46 5.77 -0.63
C ILE A 143 -21.10 6.44 -0.39
N GLY A 144 -21.09 7.60 0.29
CA GLY A 144 -19.87 8.29 0.67
C GLY A 144 -18.94 7.42 1.52
N ALA A 145 -19.49 6.67 2.48
CA ALA A 145 -18.74 5.73 3.30
C ALA A 145 -18.12 4.61 2.44
N MET A 146 -18.87 4.02 1.50
CA MET A 146 -18.35 2.97 0.61
C MET A 146 -17.26 3.51 -0.34
N LEU A 147 -17.41 4.74 -0.85
CA LEU A 147 -16.39 5.41 -1.67
C LEU A 147 -15.15 5.79 -0.87
N SER A 148 -15.29 6.12 0.42
CA SER A 148 -14.16 6.46 1.29
C SER A 148 -13.16 5.30 1.43
N VAL A 149 -13.65 4.05 1.38
CA VAL A 149 -12.81 2.84 1.36
C VAL A 149 -11.86 2.86 0.17
N PHE A 150 -12.37 3.19 -1.03
CA PHE A 150 -11.55 3.27 -2.23
C PHE A 150 -10.48 4.38 -2.14
N VAL A 151 -10.86 5.56 -1.64
CA VAL A 151 -9.92 6.68 -1.44
C VAL A 151 -8.83 6.27 -0.45
N TYR A 152 -9.20 5.59 0.64
CA TYR A 152 -8.28 5.12 1.65
C TYR A 152 -7.25 4.11 1.09
N ILE A 153 -7.70 3.09 0.36
CA ILE A 153 -6.79 2.11 -0.26
C ILE A 153 -5.87 2.76 -1.29
N THR A 154 -6.39 3.69 -2.09
CA THR A 154 -5.58 4.47 -3.03
C THR A 154 -4.51 5.29 -2.30
N GLY A 155 -4.86 5.86 -1.13
CA GLY A 155 -3.92 6.54 -0.24
C GLY A 155 -2.77 5.64 0.21
N ILE A 156 -3.07 4.41 0.66
CA ILE A 156 -2.04 3.42 1.03
C ILE A 156 -1.11 3.12 -0.16
N TYR A 157 -1.67 2.89 -1.36
CA TYR A 157 -0.84 2.63 -2.53
C TYR A 157 0.04 3.81 -2.91
N SER A 158 -0.46 5.04 -2.81
CA SER A 158 0.34 6.23 -3.11
C SER A 158 1.63 6.28 -2.27
N GLN A 159 1.55 5.91 -0.99
CA GLN A 159 2.71 5.84 -0.10
C GLN A 159 3.68 4.72 -0.49
N LEU A 160 3.16 3.57 -0.91
CA LEU A 160 3.97 2.44 -1.35
C LEU A 160 4.80 2.75 -2.61
N THR A 161 4.39 3.73 -3.42
CA THR A 161 5.12 4.14 -4.64
C THR A 161 6.43 4.89 -4.37
N TYR A 162 6.66 5.40 -3.15
CA TYR A 162 7.91 6.12 -2.86
C TYR A 162 9.13 5.20 -2.91
N LEU A 163 8.98 3.94 -2.52
CA LEU A 163 10.08 2.97 -2.49
C LEU A 163 10.71 2.72 -3.88
N PRO A 164 9.93 2.34 -4.92
CA PRO A 164 10.47 2.16 -6.28
C PRO A 164 11.02 3.47 -6.85
N GLU A 165 10.44 4.62 -6.51
CA GLU A 165 10.94 5.94 -6.93
C GLU A 165 12.36 6.20 -6.40
N TYR A 166 12.60 5.96 -5.11
CA TYR A 166 13.94 6.13 -4.54
C TYR A 166 14.95 5.16 -5.16
N ASN A 167 14.57 3.90 -5.40
CA ASN A 167 15.42 2.94 -6.11
C ASN A 167 15.78 3.43 -7.52
N HIS A 168 14.81 3.94 -8.26
CA HIS A 168 15.03 4.48 -9.59
C HIS A 168 16.00 5.66 -9.57
N GLN A 169 15.81 6.62 -8.65
CA GLN A 169 16.72 7.77 -8.50
C GLN A 169 18.13 7.35 -8.09
N CYS A 170 18.28 6.42 -7.15
CA CYS A 170 19.57 5.86 -6.77
C CYS A 170 20.25 5.21 -7.98
N CYS A 171 19.53 4.37 -8.72
CA CYS A 171 20.04 3.68 -9.90
C CYS A 171 20.51 4.69 -10.97
N GLN A 172 19.72 5.72 -11.27
CA GLN A 172 20.12 6.75 -12.24
C GLN A 172 21.39 7.50 -11.81
N LEU A 173 21.52 7.85 -10.54
CA LEU A 173 22.71 8.54 -10.04
C LEU A 173 23.96 7.67 -10.13
N LEU A 174 23.85 6.39 -9.78
CA LEU A 174 24.95 5.45 -9.86
C LEU A 174 25.34 5.14 -11.32
N LEU A 175 24.37 4.99 -12.22
CA LEU A 175 24.62 4.83 -13.67
C LEU A 175 25.34 6.06 -14.25
N LYS A 176 24.86 7.27 -13.96
CA LYS A 176 25.51 8.53 -14.39
C LYS A 176 26.95 8.62 -13.86
N TRP A 177 27.20 8.14 -12.65
CA TRP A 177 28.53 8.12 -12.06
C TRP A 177 29.46 7.11 -12.74
N MET A 178 29.01 5.87 -12.93
CA MET A 178 29.78 4.83 -13.64
C MET A 178 30.12 5.25 -15.07
N ALA A 179 29.19 5.87 -15.79
CA ALA A 179 29.44 6.40 -17.13
C ALA A 179 30.52 7.50 -17.14
N LYS A 180 30.56 8.36 -16.12
CA LYS A 180 31.63 9.38 -15.99
C LYS A 180 32.98 8.77 -15.65
N GLN A 181 33.00 7.68 -14.89
CA GLN A 181 34.23 7.00 -14.49
C GLN A 181 34.84 6.22 -15.65
N SER A 182 34.01 5.54 -16.46
CA SER A 182 34.47 4.83 -17.66
C SER A 182 35.08 5.75 -18.71
N ILE A 183 34.56 6.97 -18.86
CA ILE A 183 35.14 7.99 -19.77
C ILE A 183 36.53 8.45 -19.30
N LYS A 184 36.77 8.50 -17.98
CA LYS A 184 38.03 8.98 -17.39
C LYS A 184 39.13 7.93 -17.33
N SER A 185 38.79 6.65 -17.27
CA SER A 185 39.76 5.56 -17.17
C SER A 185 40.32 5.18 -18.56
N LYS A 186 41.14 6.06 -19.16
CA LYS A 186 41.88 5.77 -20.40
C LYS A 186 43.34 5.32 -20.18
N THR A 187 43.79 5.20 -18.93
CA THR A 187 45.18 4.84 -18.59
C THR A 187 45.26 3.59 -17.71
N LYS A 188 46.32 2.78 -17.94
CA LYS A 188 46.66 1.46 -17.36
C LYS A 188 45.76 1.02 -16.19
N ILE A 189 44.75 0.22 -16.53
CA ILE A 189 43.80 -0.33 -15.56
C ILE A 189 44.36 -1.65 -15.03
N SER A 190 44.48 -1.78 -13.70
CA SER A 190 44.86 -3.04 -13.06
C SER A 190 43.73 -4.08 -13.14
N LYS A 191 44.05 -5.38 -13.17
CA LYS A 191 43.05 -6.48 -13.19
C LYS A 191 41.99 -6.35 -12.08
N GLN A 192 42.39 -5.85 -10.90
CA GLN A 192 41.50 -5.68 -9.75
C GLN A 192 40.46 -4.56 -9.95
N LEU A 193 40.83 -3.48 -10.65
CA LEU A 193 39.90 -2.40 -11.02
C LEU A 193 38.92 -2.82 -12.11
N ILE A 194 39.36 -3.67 -13.06
CA ILE A 194 38.48 -4.27 -14.08
C ILE A 194 37.42 -5.14 -13.41
N TYR A 195 37.82 -6.05 -12.51
CA TYR A 195 36.88 -6.90 -11.78
C TYR A 195 35.88 -6.10 -10.95
N ALA A 196 36.35 -5.07 -10.23
CA ALA A 196 35.47 -4.18 -9.46
C ALA A 196 34.47 -3.43 -10.37
N SER A 197 34.90 -2.97 -11.55
CA SER A 197 34.04 -2.31 -12.53
C SER A 197 32.96 -3.25 -13.09
N ILE A 198 33.35 -4.48 -13.44
CA ILE A 198 32.42 -5.52 -13.92
C ILE A 198 31.37 -5.83 -12.84
N LYS A 199 31.80 -6.06 -11.60
CA LYS A 199 30.91 -6.32 -10.46
C LYS A 199 29.92 -5.17 -10.25
N SER A 200 30.39 -3.93 -10.30
CA SER A 200 29.54 -2.74 -10.14
C SER A 200 28.54 -2.57 -11.30
N ASN A 201 28.95 -2.87 -12.53
CA ASN A 201 28.07 -2.86 -13.69
C ASN A 201 26.96 -3.91 -13.58
N LEU A 202 27.33 -5.15 -13.22
CA LEU A 202 26.37 -6.23 -12.98
C LEU A 202 25.38 -5.83 -11.87
N PHE A 203 25.88 -5.30 -10.76
CA PHE A 203 25.04 -4.81 -9.67
C PHE A 203 24.03 -3.75 -10.14
N LEU A 204 24.43 -2.79 -10.98
CA LEU A 204 23.52 -1.76 -11.49
C LEU A 204 22.51 -2.29 -12.52
N GLN A 205 22.91 -3.25 -13.35
CA GLN A 205 21.98 -3.96 -14.22
C GLN A 205 20.94 -4.72 -13.39
N THR A 206 21.37 -5.39 -12.32
CA THR A 206 20.47 -6.06 -11.38
C THR A 206 19.56 -5.06 -10.67
N MET A 207 20.10 -3.96 -10.15
CA MET A 207 19.34 -2.90 -9.46
C MET A 207 18.27 -2.26 -10.35
N SER A 208 18.57 -2.04 -11.64
CA SER A 208 17.62 -1.46 -12.60
C SER A 208 16.52 -2.44 -13.02
N ARG A 209 16.82 -3.74 -13.06
CA ARG A 209 15.85 -4.80 -13.41
C ARG A 209 15.05 -5.31 -12.22
N ASN A 210 15.56 -5.18 -11.00
CA ASN A 210 14.90 -5.67 -9.80
C ASN A 210 13.66 -4.85 -9.49
N LYS A 211 12.55 -5.55 -9.21
CA LYS A 211 11.31 -4.96 -8.69
C LYS A 211 11.50 -4.58 -7.22
N PHE A 212 12.04 -3.39 -6.97
CA PHE A 212 12.27 -2.85 -5.63
C PHE A 212 11.01 -2.15 -5.13
N GLY A 213 10.19 -2.86 -4.34
CA GLY A 213 8.93 -2.34 -3.84
C GLY A 213 7.97 -3.46 -3.48
N PHE A 214 6.68 -3.15 -3.53
CA PHE A 214 5.61 -4.06 -3.12
C PHE A 214 4.71 -4.49 -4.28
N HIS A 215 4.15 -5.69 -4.15
CA HIS A 215 3.16 -6.24 -5.05
C HIS A 215 1.79 -6.25 -4.39
N CYS A 216 0.72 -6.04 -5.17
CA CYS A 216 -0.64 -6.36 -4.73
C CYS A 216 -0.96 -7.80 -5.13
N GLY A 217 -0.79 -8.75 -4.22
CA GLY A 217 -0.82 -10.19 -4.50
C GLY A 217 -0.03 -10.60 -5.75
N HIS A 218 -0.67 -11.41 -6.60
CA HIS A 218 -0.18 -11.75 -7.93
C HIS A 218 -0.66 -10.81 -9.04
N LEU A 219 -1.43 -9.76 -8.72
CA LEU A 219 -2.09 -8.90 -9.69
C LEU A 219 -1.11 -7.96 -10.40
N PHE A 220 -0.42 -7.12 -9.63
CA PHE A 220 0.49 -6.12 -10.19
C PHE A 220 1.56 -5.64 -9.20
N PHE A 221 2.61 -5.05 -9.75
CA PHE A 221 3.63 -4.34 -8.98
C PHE A 221 3.20 -2.89 -8.76
N ILE A 222 3.32 -2.41 -7.53
CA ILE A 222 2.79 -1.09 -7.15
C ILE A 222 3.76 0.00 -7.63
N THR A 223 3.27 0.80 -8.56
CA THR A 223 4.00 1.91 -9.19
C THR A 223 3.10 3.12 -9.28
N LYS A 224 3.70 4.31 -9.45
CA LYS A 224 2.92 5.55 -9.67
C LYS A 224 1.93 5.43 -10.82
N PHE A 225 2.35 4.82 -11.94
CA PHE A 225 1.49 4.57 -13.09
C PHE A 225 0.28 3.70 -12.73
N LYS A 226 0.50 2.61 -11.98
CA LYS A 226 -0.60 1.74 -11.54
C LYS A 226 -1.57 2.44 -10.59
N VAL A 227 -1.09 3.33 -9.72
CA VAL A 227 -1.98 4.13 -8.85
C VAL A 227 -2.84 5.08 -9.69
N VAL A 228 -2.26 5.76 -10.68
CA VAL A 228 -3.02 6.63 -11.60
C VAL A 228 -4.03 5.81 -12.40
N GLU A 229 -3.64 4.65 -12.91
CA GLU A 229 -4.53 3.72 -13.63
C GLU A 229 -5.72 3.28 -12.77
N LEU A 230 -5.48 2.92 -11.50
CA LEU A 230 -6.54 2.57 -10.54
C LEU A 230 -7.50 3.73 -10.28
N ILE A 231 -6.99 4.97 -10.17
CA ILE A 231 -7.84 6.15 -10.05
C ILE A 231 -8.69 6.30 -11.31
N MET A 232 -8.07 6.26 -12.50
CA MET A 232 -8.74 6.44 -13.78
C MET A 232 -9.83 5.38 -14.02
N MET A 233 -9.58 4.12 -13.68
CA MET A 233 -10.58 3.06 -13.80
C MET A 233 -11.82 3.28 -12.92
N ASN A 234 -11.68 4.05 -11.83
CA ASN A 234 -12.77 4.34 -10.90
C ASN A 234 -13.34 5.77 -11.08
N ILE A 235 -12.84 6.59 -12.02
CA ILE A 235 -13.46 7.86 -12.40
C ILE A 235 -14.86 7.67 -13.01
N PRO A 236 -15.12 6.67 -13.87
CA PRO A 236 -16.47 6.41 -14.38
C PRO A 236 -17.49 6.15 -13.27
N LEU A 237 -17.07 5.47 -12.19
CA LEU A 237 -17.87 5.30 -10.97
C LEU A 237 -18.25 6.67 -10.39
N ILE A 238 -17.26 7.56 -10.17
CA ILE A 238 -17.47 8.92 -9.64
C ILE A 238 -18.40 9.74 -10.56
N LEU A 239 -18.23 9.64 -11.87
CA LEU A 239 -19.08 10.33 -12.86
C LEU A 239 -20.51 9.81 -12.88
N LEU A 240 -20.73 8.52 -12.70
CA LEU A 240 -22.08 7.93 -12.59
C LEU A 240 -22.83 8.50 -11.39
N PHE A 241 -22.15 8.76 -10.26
CA PHE A 241 -22.75 9.38 -9.08
C PHE A 241 -23.14 10.85 -9.30
N TYR A 242 -22.39 11.59 -10.10
CA TYR A 242 -22.67 13.01 -10.38
C TYR A 242 -23.96 13.21 -11.19
N LYS A 243 -24.42 12.21 -11.94
CA LYS A 243 -25.52 12.39 -12.91
C LYS A 243 -26.94 12.29 -12.31
N LYS A 244 -27.15 11.63 -11.16
CA LYS A 244 -28.46 11.66 -10.44
C LYS A 244 -28.47 12.59 -9.21
N ILE A 245 -27.39 13.32 -8.91
CA ILE A 245 -27.41 14.42 -7.94
C ILE A 245 -27.94 15.66 -8.68
#